data_AF-A0A7C4AYQ5-F1
#
_entry.id   AF-A0A7C4AYQ5-F1
#
_cell.length_a   1.000
_cell.length_b   1.000
_cell.length_c   1.000
_cell.angle_alpha   90.00
_cell.angle_beta   90.00
_cell.angle_gamma   90.00
#
_symmetry.space_group_name_H-M   'P 1'
#
loop_
_entity.id
_entity.type
_entity.pdbx_description
1 polymer ?
#
loop_
_entity_poly.entity_id
_entity_poly.type
_entity_poly.pdbx_seq_one_letter_code
_entity_poly.pdbx_strand_id
1 'polypeptide(L)'
;MVEAATLLERVAEAAGGAREKTLSEEALEHVRSALLEVDAEIDRLCRRHGVASSGDIDEKYMRGTLDEEDSWRVFFRLSHLEEVREALEKLVEEPLSNRKSAYRLICRIAEKEYPDIVVGTSFDYEKAMVFLKDGSFLEVWLYRSESLMEKYAFHWDKTSVDGKVFRHDNMPHVKWESVETFPKHFHQGAEWSVVESLIPENPTSAAKYFLSFARSLLRS
;
A
#
# COMPACT_ATOMS: atom_id res chain seq x y z
N MET A 1 29.26 6.51 13.08
CA MET A 1 28.17 7.41 12.65
C MET A 1 28.36 7.58 11.16
N VAL A 2 27.45 7.07 10.33
CA VAL A 2 27.47 7.43 8.91
C VAL A 2 26.94 8.85 8.86
N GLU A 3 27.74 9.80 8.38
CA GLU A 3 27.30 11.18 8.26
C GLU A 3 26.13 11.24 7.27
N ALA A 4 25.06 11.96 7.60
CA ALA A 4 23.87 12.08 6.74
C ALA A 4 24.21 12.56 5.31
N ALA A 5 25.30 13.32 5.17
CA ALA A 5 25.87 13.71 3.89
C ALA A 5 26.32 12.50 3.04
N THR A 6 26.96 11.50 3.66
CA THR A 6 27.41 10.26 3.00
C THR A 6 26.24 9.40 2.54
N LEU A 7 25.10 9.47 3.23
CA LEU A 7 23.88 8.74 2.85
C LEU A 7 23.21 9.38 1.64
N LEU A 8 23.13 10.71 1.61
CA LEU A 8 22.61 11.47 0.46
C LEU A 8 23.50 11.34 -0.78
N GLU A 9 24.82 11.32 -0.63
CA GLU A 9 25.75 11.07 -1.74
C GLU A 9 25.58 9.65 -2.31
N ARG A 10 25.42 8.63 -1.47
CA ARG A 10 25.17 7.26 -1.92
C ARG A 10 23.83 7.11 -2.63
N VAL A 11 22.80 7.82 -2.16
CA VAL A 11 21.48 7.89 -2.82
C VAL A 11 21.58 8.65 -4.15
N ALA A 12 22.37 9.73 -4.22
CA ALA A 12 22.60 10.49 -5.44
C ALA A 12 23.42 9.71 -6.49
N GLU A 13 24.42 8.93 -6.09
CA GLU A 13 25.16 8.02 -6.97
C GLU A 13 24.25 6.91 -7.52
N ALA A 14 23.42 6.30 -6.66
CA ALA A 14 22.44 5.30 -7.07
C ALA A 14 21.37 5.87 -8.03
N ALA A 15 20.97 7.13 -7.84
CA ALA A 15 20.00 7.82 -8.69
C ALA A 15 20.63 8.40 -9.99
N GLY A 16 21.91 8.74 -9.98
CA GLY A 16 22.62 9.40 -11.07
C GLY A 16 23.02 8.47 -12.23
N GLY A 17 23.00 7.15 -12.03
CA GLY A 17 23.35 6.16 -13.04
C GLY A 17 22.25 5.78 -14.03
N ALA A 18 20.98 6.07 -13.72
CA ALA A 18 19.84 5.64 -14.53
C ALA A 18 19.26 6.81 -15.33
N ARG A 19 19.72 6.97 -16.57
CA ARG A 19 18.82 7.46 -17.62
C ARG A 19 17.62 6.51 -17.64
N GLU A 20 16.44 7.07 -17.39
CA GLU A 20 15.08 6.47 -17.45
C GLU A 20 14.53 5.72 -16.20
N LYS A 21 13.74 6.48 -15.43
CA LYS A 21 12.38 6.17 -14.93
C LYS A 21 12.12 5.02 -13.96
N THR A 22 13.08 4.24 -13.49
CA THR A 22 12.86 3.29 -12.37
C THR A 22 14.12 3.15 -11.52
N LEU A 23 14.01 3.34 -10.20
CA LEU A 23 15.08 2.95 -9.27
C LEU A 23 15.28 1.43 -9.34
N SER A 24 16.52 0.95 -9.41
CA SER A 24 16.79 -0.49 -9.40
C SER A 24 16.30 -1.12 -8.08
N GLU A 25 15.99 -2.43 -8.08
CA GLU A 25 15.61 -3.15 -6.84
C GLU A 25 16.70 -3.02 -5.77
N GLU A 26 17.98 -3.02 -6.18
CA GLU A 26 19.14 -2.76 -5.32
C GLU A 26 19.13 -1.35 -4.73
N ALA A 27 18.80 -0.31 -5.51
CA ALA A 27 18.67 1.05 -5.01
C ALA A 27 17.52 1.18 -4.01
N LEU A 28 16.37 0.55 -4.28
CA LEU A 28 15.23 0.54 -3.36
C LEU A 28 15.53 -0.15 -2.04
N GLU A 29 16.32 -1.24 -2.05
CA GLU A 29 16.77 -1.90 -0.83
C GLU A 29 17.65 -0.99 0.02
N HIS A 30 18.53 -0.21 -0.61
CA HIS A 30 19.34 0.81 0.08
C HIS A 30 18.48 1.91 0.69
N VAL A 31 17.48 2.44 -0.04
CA VAL A 31 16.58 3.47 0.50
C VAL A 31 15.74 2.91 1.66
N ARG A 32 15.25 1.66 1.58
CA ARG A 32 14.55 0.99 2.70
C ARG A 32 15.42 0.84 3.93
N SER A 33 16.67 0.43 3.75
CA SER A 33 17.63 0.31 4.86
C SER A 33 17.89 1.67 5.51
N ALA A 34 18.06 2.72 4.70
CA ALA A 34 18.23 4.09 5.18
C ALA A 34 17.02 4.59 5.98
N LEU A 35 15.80 4.28 5.52
CA LEU A 35 14.57 4.65 6.23
C LEU A 35 14.50 4.01 7.63
N LEU A 36 14.84 2.72 7.74
CA LEU A 36 14.89 2.02 9.03
C LEU A 36 15.91 2.63 10.00
N GLU A 37 17.06 3.07 9.50
CA GLU A 37 18.09 3.74 10.31
C GLU A 37 17.60 5.09 10.83
N VAL A 38 16.96 5.89 9.97
CA VAL A 38 16.38 7.19 10.33
C VAL A 38 15.26 7.02 11.37
N ASP A 39 14.34 6.08 11.16
CA ASP A 39 13.27 5.77 12.11
C ASP A 39 13.82 5.37 13.48
N ALA A 40 14.83 4.49 13.51
CA ALA A 40 15.46 4.06 14.75
C ALA A 40 16.16 5.23 15.47
N GLU A 41 16.75 6.18 14.73
CA GLU A 41 17.37 7.37 15.32
C GLU A 41 16.32 8.33 15.90
N ILE A 42 15.23 8.59 15.17
CA ILE A 42 14.10 9.40 15.65
C ILE A 42 13.53 8.78 16.92
N ASP A 43 13.19 7.49 16.89
CA ASP A 43 12.67 6.75 18.05
C ASP A 43 13.59 6.88 19.27
N ARG A 44 14.90 6.77 19.05
CA ARG A 44 15.90 6.87 20.12
C ARG A 44 15.94 8.26 20.73
N LEU A 45 15.86 9.32 19.91
CA LEU A 45 15.85 10.71 20.37
C LEU A 45 14.55 11.03 21.10
N CYS A 46 13.41 10.67 20.51
CA CYS A 46 12.07 10.82 21.10
C CYS A 46 11.98 10.16 22.48
N ARG A 47 12.41 8.89 22.61
CA ARG A 47 12.41 8.18 23.90
C ARG A 47 13.35 8.80 24.93
N ARG A 48 14.54 9.23 24.52
CA ARG A 48 15.53 9.82 25.43
C ARG A 48 15.03 11.14 26.03
N HIS A 49 14.37 11.95 25.22
CA HIS A 49 13.95 13.30 25.60
C HIS A 49 12.48 13.35 26.05
N GLY A 50 11.75 12.24 26.03
CA GLY A 50 10.35 12.18 26.43
C GLY A 50 9.45 13.03 25.52
N VAL A 51 9.78 13.08 24.23
CA VAL A 51 9.05 13.85 23.21
C VAL A 51 8.60 12.96 22.05
N ALA A 52 7.54 13.37 21.37
CA ALA A 52 6.97 12.64 20.24
C ALA A 52 7.55 13.06 18.88
N SER A 53 7.98 14.31 18.75
CA SER A 53 8.46 14.90 17.49
C SER A 53 9.25 16.18 17.74
N SER A 54 9.81 16.77 16.68
CA SER A 54 10.35 18.14 16.75
C SER A 54 9.29 19.18 17.13
N GLY A 55 8.06 19.04 16.65
CA GLY A 55 6.93 19.92 17.01
C GLY A 55 6.55 19.81 18.50
N ASP A 56 6.61 18.61 19.09
CA ASP A 56 6.37 18.42 20.53
C ASP A 56 7.46 19.08 21.39
N ILE A 57 8.71 19.15 20.90
CA ILE A 57 9.76 19.94 21.57
C ILE A 57 9.38 21.42 21.58
N ASP A 58 8.98 21.98 20.43
CA ASP A 58 8.61 23.40 20.33
C ASP A 58 7.42 23.73 21.25
N GLU A 59 6.39 22.88 21.27
CA GLU A 59 5.25 23.05 22.17
C GLU A 59 5.64 23.02 23.65
N LYS A 60 6.49 22.05 24.05
CA LYS A 60 6.94 21.91 25.44
C LYS A 60 7.89 23.03 25.85
N TYR A 61 8.69 23.54 24.91
CA TYR A 61 9.54 24.72 25.10
C TYR A 61 8.69 25.96 25.35
N MET A 62 7.69 26.21 24.50
CA MET A 62 6.74 27.33 24.67
C MET A 62 5.98 27.27 26.01
N ARG A 63 5.76 26.06 26.55
CA ARG A 63 5.12 25.84 27.85
C ARG A 63 6.09 25.90 29.05
N GLY A 64 7.39 26.06 28.82
CA GLY A 64 8.41 26.08 29.88
C GLY A 64 8.61 24.73 30.57
N THR A 65 8.25 23.63 29.91
CA THR A 65 8.29 22.26 30.45
C THR A 65 9.54 21.48 30.02
N LEU A 66 10.42 22.11 29.25
CA LEU A 66 11.69 21.56 28.76
C LEU A 66 12.86 22.45 29.20
N ASP A 67 13.97 21.82 29.57
CA ASP A 67 15.21 22.49 29.95
C ASP A 67 15.92 23.10 28.72
N GLU A 68 16.47 24.31 28.85
CA GLU A 68 16.89 25.13 27.69
C GLU A 68 18.16 24.62 27.00
N GLU A 69 19.10 24.05 27.76
CA GLU A 69 20.50 23.90 27.29
C GLU A 69 20.68 22.78 26.24
N ASP A 70 19.77 21.81 26.17
CA ASP A 70 19.81 20.71 25.19
C ASP A 70 18.62 20.68 24.20
N SER A 71 17.55 21.44 24.45
CA SER A 71 16.31 21.35 23.66
C SER A 71 16.48 21.79 22.20
N TRP A 72 17.27 22.84 21.95
CA TRP A 72 17.49 23.38 20.60
C TRP A 72 18.25 22.40 19.69
N ARG A 73 19.29 21.74 20.22
CA ARG A 73 20.08 20.78 19.44
C ARG A 73 19.26 19.57 19.04
N VAL A 74 18.40 19.10 19.95
CA VAL A 74 17.50 17.98 19.70
C VAL A 74 16.40 18.38 18.72
N PHE A 75 15.84 19.59 18.84
CA PHE A 75 14.86 20.13 17.89
C PHE A 75 15.39 20.11 16.45
N PHE A 76 16.54 20.74 16.20
CA PHE A 76 17.12 20.78 14.85
C PHE A 76 17.45 19.39 14.32
N ARG A 77 17.92 18.49 15.20
CA ARG A 77 18.23 17.12 14.80
C ARG A 77 16.98 16.32 14.44
N LEU A 78 15.92 16.38 15.25
CA LEU A 78 14.66 15.71 14.98
C LEU A 78 13.99 16.28 13.73
N SER A 79 13.92 17.61 13.59
CA SER A 79 13.33 18.26 12.43
C SER A 79 14.01 17.83 11.13
N HIS A 80 15.35 17.78 11.11
CA HIS A 80 16.09 17.31 9.95
C HIS A 80 15.87 15.82 9.67
N LEU A 81 15.86 14.97 10.71
CA LEU A 81 15.60 13.53 10.53
C LEU A 81 14.16 13.28 10.04
N GLU A 82 13.18 14.04 10.51
CA GLU A 82 11.78 13.97 10.06
C GLU A 82 11.64 14.37 8.58
N GLU A 83 12.35 15.42 8.15
CA GLU A 83 12.41 15.83 6.73
C GLU A 83 13.06 14.75 5.85
N VAL A 84 14.18 14.19 6.31
CA VAL A 84 14.87 13.10 5.61
C VAL A 84 13.99 11.85 5.56
N ARG A 85 13.29 11.50 6.64
CA ARG A 85 12.31 10.41 6.68
C ARG A 85 11.25 10.60 5.61
N GLU A 86 10.64 11.80 5.55
CA GLU A 86 9.61 12.12 4.56
C GLU A 86 10.15 11.99 3.11
N ALA A 87 11.37 12.46 2.86
CA ALA A 87 12.01 12.34 1.55
C ALA A 87 12.31 10.87 1.18
N LEU A 88 12.78 10.06 2.13
CA LEU A 88 13.03 8.64 1.93
C LEU A 88 11.72 7.86 1.76
N GLU A 89 10.68 8.16 2.53
CA GLU A 89 9.34 7.59 2.36
C GLU A 89 8.81 7.82 0.95
N LYS A 90 8.96 9.03 0.40
CA LYS A 90 8.61 9.35 -1.00
C LYS A 90 9.40 8.54 -2.04
N LEU A 91 10.58 8.03 -1.69
CA LEU A 91 11.43 7.19 -2.55
C LEU A 91 11.22 5.67 -2.32
N VAL A 92 10.90 5.26 -1.08
CA VAL A 92 10.60 3.86 -0.67
C VAL A 92 9.17 3.46 -0.99
N GLU A 93 8.27 4.43 -1.07
CA GLU A 93 7.12 4.33 -1.94
C GLU A 93 7.64 4.04 -3.36
N GLU A 94 7.92 2.76 -3.65
CA GLU A 94 7.42 2.21 -4.92
C GLU A 94 5.96 2.53 -4.85
N PRO A 95 5.50 3.59 -5.53
CA PRO A 95 4.25 4.10 -5.12
C PRO A 95 3.25 3.02 -5.55
N LEU A 96 2.20 2.87 -4.76
CA LEU A 96 0.95 2.33 -5.30
C LEU A 96 0.45 3.21 -6.49
N SER A 97 1.26 4.10 -7.06
CA SER A 97 1.03 4.83 -8.31
C SER A 97 1.20 3.97 -9.56
N ASN A 98 1.84 2.79 -9.47
CA ASN A 98 1.92 1.89 -10.62
C ASN A 98 1.31 0.52 -10.32
N ARG A 99 0.55 0.02 -11.30
CA ARG A 99 -0.23 -1.21 -11.22
C ARG A 99 0.62 -2.44 -10.89
N LYS A 100 1.84 -2.50 -11.41
CA LYS A 100 2.75 -3.65 -11.23
C LYS A 100 3.10 -3.84 -9.75
N SER A 101 3.42 -2.74 -9.04
CA SER A 101 3.71 -2.76 -7.61
C SER A 101 2.48 -3.16 -6.78
N ALA A 102 1.30 -2.63 -7.13
CA ALA A 102 0.03 -3.02 -6.51
C ALA A 102 -0.30 -4.51 -6.73
N TYR A 103 -0.18 -5.02 -7.95
CA TYR A 103 -0.38 -6.43 -8.27
C TYR A 103 0.59 -7.34 -7.52
N ARG A 104 1.88 -7.00 -7.49
CA ARG A 104 2.89 -7.75 -6.73
C ARG A 104 2.51 -7.84 -5.25
N LEU A 105 2.01 -6.76 -4.65
CA LEU A 105 1.61 -6.74 -3.25
C LEU A 105 0.32 -7.52 -3.00
N ILE A 106 -0.66 -7.43 -3.89
CA ILE A 106 -1.90 -8.24 -3.84
C ILE A 106 -1.56 -9.73 -3.88
N CYS A 107 -0.71 -10.16 -4.81
CA CYS A 107 -0.22 -11.54 -4.90
C CYS A 107 0.45 -11.99 -3.60
N ARG A 108 1.39 -11.19 -3.08
CA ARG A 108 2.08 -11.49 -1.81
C ARG A 108 1.11 -11.63 -0.64
N ILE A 109 0.11 -10.75 -0.54
CA ILE A 109 -0.92 -10.80 0.51
C ILE A 109 -1.74 -12.08 0.38
N ALA A 110 -2.19 -12.42 -0.84
CA ALA A 110 -2.97 -13.63 -1.08
C ALA A 110 -2.20 -14.89 -0.65
N GLU A 111 -0.94 -15.01 -1.04
CA GLU A 111 -0.11 -16.18 -0.70
C GLU A 111 0.22 -16.26 0.80
N LYS A 112 0.56 -15.13 1.44
CA LYS A 112 1.00 -15.12 2.85
C LYS A 112 -0.15 -15.15 3.85
N GLU A 113 -1.24 -14.44 3.59
CA GLU A 113 -2.33 -14.25 4.55
C GLU A 113 -3.50 -15.22 4.33
N TYR A 114 -3.63 -15.80 3.13
CA TYR A 114 -4.71 -16.72 2.77
C TYR A 114 -4.21 -18.11 2.26
N PRO A 115 -3.14 -18.71 2.83
CA PRO A 115 -2.58 -19.98 2.33
C PRO A 115 -3.53 -21.18 2.48
N ASP A 116 -4.58 -21.04 3.30
CA ASP A 116 -5.60 -22.07 3.46
C ASP A 116 -6.57 -22.15 2.29
N ILE A 117 -6.75 -21.09 1.50
CA ILE A 117 -7.62 -21.08 0.31
C ILE A 117 -6.89 -20.79 -1.00
N VAL A 118 -5.70 -20.19 -0.98
CA VAL A 118 -4.89 -19.86 -2.16
C VAL A 118 -3.95 -21.02 -2.51
N VAL A 119 -3.84 -21.36 -3.80
CA VAL A 119 -2.85 -22.34 -4.31
C VAL A 119 -1.67 -21.70 -5.02
N GLY A 120 -1.85 -20.48 -5.54
CA GLY A 120 -0.80 -19.74 -6.22
C GLY A 120 -1.31 -18.43 -6.77
N THR A 121 -0.38 -17.60 -7.22
CA THR A 121 -0.69 -16.31 -7.84
C THR A 121 0.16 -16.04 -9.06
N SER A 122 -0.30 -15.13 -9.91
CA SER A 122 0.47 -14.55 -11.00
C SER A 122 0.00 -13.13 -11.27
N PHE A 123 0.81 -12.34 -11.97
CA PHE A 123 0.37 -11.04 -12.46
C PHE A 123 1.14 -10.65 -13.72
N ASP A 124 0.53 -9.80 -14.54
CA ASP A 124 1.14 -9.19 -15.70
C ASP A 124 0.92 -7.66 -15.70
N TYR A 125 1.00 -7.01 -16.86
CA TYR A 125 0.80 -5.56 -16.98
C TYR A 125 -0.67 -5.13 -16.89
N GLU A 126 -1.61 -6.06 -17.06
CA GLU A 126 -3.04 -5.82 -17.13
C GLU A 126 -3.76 -6.23 -15.86
N LYS A 127 -3.38 -7.35 -15.24
CA LYS A 127 -4.09 -7.90 -14.09
C LYS A 127 -3.22 -8.69 -13.13
N ALA A 128 -3.71 -8.84 -11.90
CA ALA A 128 -3.28 -9.87 -10.97
C ALA A 128 -4.29 -11.03 -10.97
N MET A 129 -3.78 -12.25 -10.77
CA MET A 129 -4.56 -13.47 -10.65
C MET A 129 -4.20 -14.19 -9.35
N VAL A 130 -5.25 -14.64 -8.66
CA VAL A 130 -5.15 -15.48 -7.46
C VAL A 130 -5.93 -16.77 -7.72
N PHE A 131 -5.24 -17.90 -7.73
CA PHE A 131 -5.85 -19.21 -7.93
C PHE A 131 -6.25 -19.81 -6.58
N LEU A 132 -7.49 -20.30 -6.48
CA LEU A 132 -8.05 -20.84 -5.24
C LEU A 132 -8.12 -22.38 -5.26
N LYS A 133 -8.15 -23.00 -4.08
CA LYS A 133 -8.11 -24.46 -3.91
C LYS A 133 -9.30 -25.22 -4.48
N ASP A 134 -10.45 -24.58 -4.63
CA ASP A 134 -11.64 -25.18 -5.25
C ASP A 134 -11.59 -25.15 -6.79
N GLY A 135 -10.51 -24.64 -7.38
CA GLY A 135 -10.34 -24.48 -8.82
C GLY A 135 -10.89 -23.17 -9.39
N SER A 136 -11.52 -22.33 -8.56
CA SER A 136 -11.93 -20.98 -8.94
C SER A 136 -10.75 -19.98 -8.89
N PHE A 137 -10.94 -18.78 -9.41
CA PHE A 137 -9.87 -17.77 -9.43
C PHE A 137 -10.41 -16.34 -9.24
N LEU A 138 -9.61 -15.50 -8.59
CA LEU A 138 -9.83 -14.07 -8.45
C LEU A 138 -8.91 -13.31 -9.41
N GLU A 139 -9.49 -12.52 -10.29
CA GLU A 139 -8.81 -11.58 -11.17
C GLU A 139 -8.98 -10.15 -10.68
N VAL A 140 -7.90 -9.38 -10.67
CA VAL A 140 -7.90 -7.97 -10.26
C VAL A 140 -7.36 -7.11 -11.39
N TRP A 141 -8.20 -6.18 -11.87
CA TRP A 141 -7.82 -5.13 -12.81
C TRP A 141 -7.84 -3.78 -12.10
N LEU A 142 -6.70 -3.10 -12.15
CA LEU A 142 -6.55 -1.71 -11.80
C LEU A 142 -6.34 -0.98 -13.14
N TYR A 143 -7.24 -0.08 -13.51
CA TYR A 143 -7.13 0.60 -14.80
C TYR A 143 -6.11 1.73 -14.73
N ARG A 144 -5.53 2.10 -15.88
CA ARG A 144 -4.58 3.23 -15.95
C ARG A 144 -5.35 4.52 -15.66
N SER A 145 -5.00 5.14 -14.53
CA SER A 145 -5.67 6.32 -13.96
C SER A 145 -4.70 7.02 -12.99
N GLU A 146 -5.02 8.24 -12.57
CA GLU A 146 -4.21 8.97 -11.58
C GLU A 146 -4.28 8.29 -10.20
N SER A 147 -5.41 7.62 -9.90
CA SER A 147 -5.60 6.79 -8.71
C SER A 147 -6.02 5.38 -9.10
N LEU A 148 -5.30 4.34 -8.63
CA LEU A 148 -5.55 2.95 -9.03
C LEU A 148 -6.98 2.44 -8.78
N MET A 149 -7.70 3.05 -7.84
CA MET A 149 -9.10 2.71 -7.53
C MET A 149 -10.11 3.70 -8.13
N GLU A 150 -9.68 4.62 -8.99
CA GLU A 150 -10.57 5.44 -9.82
C GLU A 150 -11.36 4.57 -10.80
N LYS A 151 -10.72 3.53 -11.35
CA LYS A 151 -11.36 2.51 -12.19
C LYS A 151 -10.76 1.14 -11.87
N TYR A 152 -11.60 0.19 -11.49
CA TYR A 152 -11.15 -1.15 -11.10
C TYR A 152 -12.20 -2.23 -11.39
N ALA A 153 -11.75 -3.47 -11.36
CA ALA A 153 -12.59 -4.64 -11.25
C ALA A 153 -11.88 -5.71 -10.40
N PHE A 154 -12.60 -6.31 -9.46
CA PHE A 154 -12.20 -7.50 -8.73
C PHE A 154 -13.23 -8.58 -9.06
N HIS A 155 -12.85 -9.57 -9.86
CA HIS A 155 -13.74 -10.62 -10.35
C HIS A 155 -13.32 -11.97 -9.79
N TRP A 156 -14.17 -12.57 -8.97
CA TRP A 156 -14.04 -13.95 -8.58
C TRP A 156 -14.95 -14.81 -9.44
N ASP A 157 -14.33 -15.52 -10.38
CA ASP A 157 -15.00 -16.42 -11.31
C ASP A 157 -15.02 -17.84 -10.73
N LYS A 158 -16.24 -18.34 -10.49
CA LYS A 158 -16.50 -19.73 -10.09
C LYS A 158 -17.39 -20.44 -11.10
N THR A 159 -17.52 -19.93 -12.32
CA THR A 159 -18.46 -20.45 -13.32
C THR A 159 -18.19 -21.92 -13.65
N SER A 160 -16.91 -22.32 -13.71
CA SER A 160 -16.46 -23.69 -13.91
C SER A 160 -16.64 -24.60 -12.69
N VAL A 161 -16.86 -24.04 -11.50
CA VAL A 161 -17.00 -24.77 -10.23
C VAL A 161 -18.48 -24.96 -9.87
N ASP A 162 -19.23 -23.87 -9.78
CA ASP A 162 -20.63 -23.87 -9.34
C ASP A 162 -21.54 -22.88 -10.08
N GLY A 163 -21.07 -22.31 -11.20
CA GLY A 163 -21.84 -21.38 -12.02
C GLY A 163 -21.95 -19.96 -11.46
N LYS A 164 -21.33 -19.66 -10.30
CA LYS A 164 -21.41 -18.34 -9.67
C LYS A 164 -20.33 -17.38 -10.14
N VAL A 165 -20.66 -16.10 -10.09
CA VAL A 165 -19.72 -14.99 -10.29
C VAL A 165 -19.89 -13.98 -9.17
N PHE A 166 -18.77 -13.55 -8.60
CA PHE A 166 -18.75 -12.42 -7.67
C PHE A 166 -17.88 -11.31 -8.25
N ARG A 167 -18.35 -10.07 -8.32
CA ARG A 167 -17.58 -8.99 -8.92
C ARG A 167 -17.80 -7.65 -8.24
N HIS A 168 -16.74 -7.05 -7.71
CA HIS A 168 -16.75 -5.64 -7.34
C HIS A 168 -16.16 -4.81 -8.48
N ASP A 169 -16.92 -3.88 -9.02
CA ASP A 169 -16.52 -2.98 -10.09
C ASP A 169 -17.08 -1.57 -9.84
N ASN A 170 -16.59 -0.61 -10.61
CA ASN A 170 -17.04 0.77 -10.54
C ASN A 170 -17.26 1.40 -11.93
N MET A 171 -17.48 0.58 -12.95
CA MET A 171 -17.86 1.07 -14.27
C MET A 171 -19.28 1.68 -14.19
N PRO A 172 -19.49 2.95 -14.60
CA PRO A 172 -20.75 3.65 -14.39
C PRO A 172 -21.83 3.19 -15.38
N HIS A 173 -22.33 1.96 -15.19
CA HIS A 173 -23.42 1.42 -15.97
C HIS A 173 -24.75 2.05 -15.52
N VAL A 174 -25.41 2.80 -16.40
CA VAL A 174 -26.69 3.51 -16.11
C VAL A 174 -27.74 2.60 -15.48
N LYS A 175 -27.81 1.32 -15.88
CA LYS A 175 -28.72 0.33 -15.28
C LYS A 175 -28.59 0.14 -13.76
N TRP A 176 -27.45 0.54 -13.19
CA TRP A 176 -27.13 0.42 -11.76
C TRP A 176 -27.08 1.76 -11.04
N GLU A 177 -27.55 2.85 -11.66
CA GLU A 177 -27.52 4.21 -11.07
C GLU A 177 -28.32 4.31 -9.76
N SER A 178 -29.24 3.39 -9.51
CA SER A 178 -30.03 3.32 -8.28
C SER A 178 -29.31 2.67 -7.10
N VAL A 179 -28.12 2.09 -7.30
CA VAL A 179 -27.30 1.53 -6.22
C VAL A 179 -26.70 2.68 -5.39
N GLU A 180 -26.84 2.63 -4.07
CA GLU A 180 -26.39 3.72 -3.19
C GLU A 180 -24.90 4.05 -3.34
N THR A 181 -24.07 3.03 -3.56
CA THR A 181 -22.62 3.18 -3.75
C THR A 181 -22.21 3.52 -5.19
N PHE A 182 -23.15 3.80 -6.10
CA PHE A 182 -22.86 4.09 -7.51
C PHE A 182 -21.77 5.17 -7.65
N PRO A 183 -20.74 4.96 -8.49
CA PRO A 183 -20.63 3.93 -9.52
C PRO A 183 -20.17 2.55 -9.03
N LYS A 184 -19.77 2.42 -7.76
CA LYS A 184 -19.35 1.14 -7.18
C LYS A 184 -20.56 0.23 -7.04
N HIS A 185 -20.42 -1.00 -7.50
CA HIS A 185 -21.45 -2.03 -7.35
C HIS A 185 -20.82 -3.41 -7.17
N PHE A 186 -21.62 -4.34 -6.62
CA PHE A 186 -21.19 -5.70 -6.36
C PHE A 186 -22.17 -6.69 -6.98
N HIS A 187 -21.69 -7.49 -7.93
CA HIS A 187 -22.41 -8.64 -8.45
C HIS A 187 -22.25 -9.79 -7.46
N GLN A 188 -23.33 -10.20 -6.81
CA GLN A 188 -23.33 -11.23 -5.76
C GLN A 188 -23.90 -12.54 -6.28
N GLY A 189 -23.03 -13.43 -6.75
CA GLY A 189 -23.36 -14.79 -7.18
C GLY A 189 -23.87 -14.89 -8.61
N ALA A 190 -24.38 -13.82 -9.20
CA ALA A 190 -24.82 -13.76 -10.58
C ALA A 190 -24.65 -12.36 -11.19
N GLU A 191 -24.49 -12.30 -12.52
CA GLU A 191 -24.31 -11.06 -13.29
C GLU A 191 -25.42 -10.03 -13.06
N TRP A 192 -26.66 -10.46 -12.79
CA TRP A 192 -27.80 -9.57 -12.60
C TRP A 192 -28.15 -9.31 -11.13
N SER A 193 -27.47 -9.98 -10.20
CA SER A 193 -27.71 -9.82 -8.76
C SER A 193 -26.78 -8.74 -8.20
N VAL A 194 -27.17 -7.47 -8.39
CA VAL A 194 -26.34 -6.32 -8.03
C VAL A 194 -26.77 -5.71 -6.70
N VAL A 195 -25.80 -5.52 -5.80
CA VAL A 195 -25.96 -4.86 -4.51
C VAL A 195 -24.86 -3.81 -4.30
N GLU A 196 -24.91 -3.11 -3.17
CA GLU A 196 -23.89 -2.14 -2.76
C GLU A 196 -22.50 -2.75 -2.62
N SER A 197 -21.49 -1.95 -2.95
CA SER A 197 -20.08 -2.33 -2.92
C SER A 197 -19.35 -1.53 -1.87
N LEU A 198 -19.05 -2.18 -0.75
CA LEU A 198 -18.30 -1.60 0.37
C LEU A 198 -16.79 -1.90 0.30
N ILE A 199 -16.29 -2.20 -0.91
CA ILE A 199 -14.88 -2.53 -1.10
C ILE A 199 -14.00 -1.28 -0.79
N PRO A 200 -12.94 -1.42 0.03
CA PRO A 200 -12.06 -0.30 0.37
C PRO A 200 -11.37 0.34 -0.84
N GLU A 201 -10.97 1.61 -0.71
CA GLU A 201 -10.33 2.38 -1.80
C GLU A 201 -8.81 2.17 -1.92
N ASN A 202 -8.21 1.37 -1.04
CA ASN A 202 -6.83 0.93 -1.19
C ASN A 202 -6.81 -0.45 -1.88
N PRO A 203 -6.07 -0.66 -2.99
CA PRO A 203 -6.09 -1.93 -3.73
C PRO A 203 -5.77 -3.17 -2.89
N THR A 204 -4.86 -3.04 -1.92
CA THR A 204 -4.48 -4.15 -1.06
C THR A 204 -5.54 -4.44 0.00
N SER A 205 -6.17 -3.39 0.53
CA SER A 205 -7.31 -3.54 1.46
C SER A 205 -8.53 -4.11 0.75
N ALA A 206 -8.77 -3.70 -0.50
CA ALA A 206 -9.78 -4.26 -1.40
C ALA A 206 -9.56 -5.76 -1.65
N ALA A 207 -8.33 -6.17 -1.97
CA ALA A 207 -7.98 -7.58 -2.14
C ALA A 207 -8.21 -8.39 -0.86
N LYS A 208 -7.78 -7.89 0.31
CA LYS A 208 -8.02 -8.55 1.61
C LYS A 208 -9.50 -8.69 1.91
N TYR A 209 -10.28 -7.63 1.69
CA TYR A 209 -11.72 -7.63 1.86
C TYR A 209 -12.37 -8.75 1.04
N PHE A 210 -12.01 -8.85 -0.24
CA PHE A 210 -12.64 -9.82 -1.12
C PHE A 210 -12.14 -11.26 -0.91
N LEU A 211 -10.86 -11.45 -0.59
CA LEU A 211 -10.33 -12.77 -0.20
C LEU A 211 -10.92 -13.26 1.12
N SER A 212 -11.21 -12.37 2.07
CA SER A 212 -11.91 -12.72 3.31
C SER A 212 -13.33 -13.20 3.04
N PHE A 213 -14.05 -12.50 2.14
CA PHE A 213 -15.35 -12.94 1.66
C PHE A 213 -15.25 -14.33 0.99
N ALA A 214 -14.30 -14.53 0.08
CA ALA A 214 -14.11 -15.81 -0.58
C ALA A 214 -13.80 -16.94 0.41
N ARG A 215 -12.91 -16.69 1.37
CA ARG A 215 -12.58 -17.63 2.45
C ARG A 215 -13.80 -18.03 3.27
N SER A 216 -14.71 -17.10 3.54
CA SER A 216 -15.93 -17.40 4.30
C SER A 216 -16.87 -18.37 3.57
N LEU A 217 -16.94 -18.27 2.23
CA LEU A 217 -17.78 -19.14 1.40
C LEU A 217 -17.11 -20.47 1.03
N LEU A 218 -15.78 -20.55 1.02
CA LEU A 218 -15.07 -21.80 0.76
C LEU A 218 -14.95 -22.69 2.00
N ARG A 219 -15.17 -22.13 3.19
CA ARG A 219 -15.16 -22.85 4.47
C ARG A 219 -16.56 -23.29 4.93
N SER A 220 -17.62 -22.86 4.24
CA SER A 220 -19.01 -23.25 4.49
C SER A 220 -19.39 -24.49 3.69
#